data_AF-A0A1F8RYN2-F1
#
_entry.id   AF-A0A1F8RYN2-F1
#
_cell.length_a   1.000
_cell.length_b   1.000
_cell.length_c   1.000
_cell.angle_alpha   90.00
_cell.angle_beta   90.00
_cell.angle_gamma   90.00
#
_symmetry.space_group_name_H-M   'P 1'
#
loop_
_entity.id
_entity.type
_entity.pdbx_description
1 polymer ?
#
loop_
_entity_poly.entity_id
_entity_poly.type
_entity_poly.pdbx_seq_one_letter_code
_entity_poly.pdbx_strand_id
1 'polypeptide(L)'
;MHPTLMRGRIVVRGALPGLVGDVNCSDGVNAIDATLVLQLVAGLLDYLSCQQNADTNLDGTVNAIDAAIILQFVAGLLDTLPP
;
A
#
# COMPACT_ATOMS: atom_id res chain seq x y z
N MET A 1 -33.39 -4.86 39.73
CA MET A 1 -33.43 -3.46 39.25
C MET A 1 -32.55 -3.36 37.99
N HIS A 2 -32.55 -2.21 37.29
CA HIS A 2 -31.74 -1.93 36.07
C HIS A 2 -30.21 -2.12 36.27
N PRO A 3 -29.36 -2.08 35.20
CA PRO A 3 -29.61 -2.12 33.74
C PRO A 3 -28.91 -3.39 33.13
N THR A 4 -28.29 -3.54 31.94
CA THR A 4 -27.95 -2.71 30.75
C THR A 4 -27.67 -3.64 29.53
N LEU A 5 -27.68 -3.14 28.28
CA LEU A 5 -26.89 -3.72 27.17
C LEU A 5 -25.51 -3.05 27.10
N MET A 6 -24.42 -3.83 27.05
CA MET A 6 -23.14 -3.33 26.56
C MET A 6 -23.09 -3.51 25.04
N ARG A 7 -23.11 -2.40 24.29
CA ARG A 7 -22.95 -2.41 22.84
C ARG A 7 -21.59 -3.04 22.49
N GLY A 8 -21.59 -3.96 21.53
CA GLY A 8 -20.36 -4.48 20.93
C GLY A 8 -19.57 -3.32 20.32
N ARG A 9 -18.52 -2.87 21.02
CA ARG A 9 -17.57 -1.89 20.50
C ARG A 9 -16.85 -2.55 19.33
N ILE A 10 -17.24 -2.19 18.11
CA ILE A 10 -16.45 -2.49 16.92
C ILE A 10 -15.10 -1.83 17.15
N VAL A 11 -14.11 -2.63 17.55
CA VAL A 11 -12.72 -2.20 17.54
C VAL A 11 -12.33 -2.23 16.08
N VAL A 12 -12.64 -1.13 15.38
CA VAL A 12 -11.87 -0.73 14.21
C VAL A 12 -10.45 -0.57 14.74
N ARG A 13 -9.66 -1.64 14.62
CA ARG A 13 -8.21 -1.53 14.62
C ARG A 13 -7.95 -0.53 13.50
N GLY A 14 -7.52 0.68 13.85
CA GLY A 14 -7.06 1.60 12.84
C GLY A 14 -6.02 0.85 12.03
N ALA A 15 -6.22 0.78 10.70
CA ALA A 15 -5.16 0.31 9.84
C ALA A 15 -3.92 1.15 10.21
N LEU A 16 -2.78 0.48 10.37
CA LEU A 16 -1.52 1.22 10.42
C LEU A 16 -1.44 2.05 9.13
N PRO A 17 -0.89 3.28 9.16
CA PRO A 17 -0.62 4.01 7.93
C PRO A 17 0.07 3.07 6.95
N GLY A 18 -0.56 2.88 5.78
CA GLY A 18 -0.11 1.86 4.85
C GLY A 18 1.30 2.19 4.39
N LEU A 19 2.19 1.21 4.47
CA LEU A 19 3.58 1.41 4.07
C LEU A 19 3.62 1.74 2.58
N VAL A 20 3.98 2.98 2.23
CA VAL A 20 4.10 3.43 0.84
C VAL A 20 5.02 2.47 0.09
N GLY A 21 4.56 1.95 -1.05
CA GLY A 21 5.22 0.89 -1.81
C GLY A 21 4.81 -0.55 -1.47
N ASP A 22 4.13 -0.85 -0.36
CA ASP A 22 3.55 -2.18 -0.08
C ASP A 22 2.12 -2.22 -0.66
N VAL A 23 2.00 -2.70 -1.90
CA VAL A 23 0.72 -2.65 -2.64
C VAL A 23 -0.09 -3.94 -2.50
N ASN A 24 0.48 -4.98 -1.89
CA ASN A 24 -0.19 -6.25 -1.63
C ASN A 24 -0.62 -6.46 -0.17
N CYS A 25 -0.26 -5.54 0.73
CA CYS A 25 -0.50 -5.59 2.17
C CYS A 25 0.29 -6.73 2.87
N SER A 26 1.59 -6.89 2.57
CA SER A 26 2.47 -7.90 3.19
C SER A 26 3.25 -7.43 4.40
N ASP A 27 3.04 -6.18 4.86
CA ASP A 27 3.82 -5.48 5.88
C ASP A 27 5.30 -5.25 5.45
N GLY A 28 5.58 -5.15 4.15
CA GLY A 28 6.93 -4.91 3.63
C GLY A 28 7.05 -4.64 2.13
N VAL A 29 7.84 -3.62 1.76
CA VAL A 29 8.09 -3.23 0.35
C VAL A 29 9.16 -4.12 -0.30
N ASN A 30 8.86 -4.74 -1.43
CA ASN A 30 9.83 -5.56 -2.16
C ASN A 30 9.56 -5.57 -3.69
N ALA A 31 10.34 -6.35 -4.45
CA ALA A 31 10.22 -6.38 -5.92
C ALA A 31 8.89 -6.97 -6.44
N ILE A 32 8.14 -7.71 -5.60
CA ILE A 32 6.79 -8.17 -5.93
C ILE A 32 5.84 -6.96 -6.07
N ASP A 33 5.96 -5.96 -5.22
CA ASP A 33 5.09 -4.76 -5.26
C ASP A 33 5.25 -3.97 -6.55
N ALA A 34 6.49 -3.70 -6.96
CA ALA A 34 6.78 -3.09 -8.26
C ALA A 34 6.22 -3.93 -9.42
N THR A 35 6.31 -5.26 -9.33
CA THR A 35 5.76 -6.17 -10.34
C THR A 35 4.24 -6.08 -10.41
N LEU A 36 3.55 -5.95 -9.28
CA LEU A 36 2.10 -5.79 -9.21
C LEU A 36 1.65 -4.43 -9.76
N VAL A 37 2.36 -3.34 -9.44
CA VAL A 37 2.10 -2.01 -10.05
C VAL A 37 2.27 -2.07 -11.57
N LEU A 38 3.33 -2.71 -12.08
CA LEU A 38 3.51 -2.91 -13.53
C LEU A 38 2.39 -3.76 -14.14
N GLN A 39 1.89 -4.78 -13.44
CA GLN A 39 0.76 -5.59 -13.91
C GLN A 39 -0.56 -4.82 -13.93
N LEU A 40 -0.84 -3.97 -12.94
CA LEU A 40 -1.98 -3.04 -12.95
C LEU A 40 -1.88 -2.09 -14.15
N VAL A 41 -0.74 -1.42 -14.32
CA VAL A 41 -0.51 -0.43 -15.40
C VAL A 41 -0.56 -1.08 -16.79
N ALA A 42 -0.21 -2.36 -16.91
CA ALA A 42 -0.33 -3.13 -18.15
C ALA A 42 -1.72 -3.72 -18.41
N GLY A 43 -2.70 -3.54 -17.50
CA GLY A 43 -4.03 -4.14 -17.61
C GLY A 43 -4.05 -5.67 -17.44
N LEU A 44 -3.07 -6.22 -16.73
CA LEU A 44 -2.97 -7.64 -16.36
C LEU A 44 -3.58 -7.94 -14.98
N LEU A 45 -3.82 -6.91 -14.17
CA LEU A 45 -4.60 -6.94 -12.94
C LEU A 45 -5.61 -5.78 -12.95
N ASP A 46 -6.78 -6.00 -12.36
CA ASP A 46 -7.83 -4.99 -12.25
C ASP A 46 -7.66 -4.06 -11.02
N TYR A 47 -6.97 -4.53 -9.97
CA TYR A 47 -6.77 -3.78 -8.71
C TYR A 47 -5.59 -4.34 -7.90
N LEU A 48 -5.10 -3.53 -6.94
CA LEU A 48 -4.10 -3.90 -5.92
C LEU A 48 -4.76 -4.00 -4.54
N SER A 49 -4.30 -4.93 -3.68
CA SER A 49 -4.86 -5.13 -2.33
C SER A 49 -4.75 -3.89 -1.44
N CYS A 50 -3.62 -3.18 -1.55
CA CYS A 50 -3.31 -1.93 -0.87
C CYS A 50 -3.08 -0.82 -1.92
N GLN A 51 -4.07 -0.61 -2.80
CA GLN A 51 -4.04 0.39 -3.88
C GLN A 51 -3.64 1.80 -3.42
N GLN A 52 -4.00 2.19 -2.20
CA GLN A 52 -3.65 3.49 -1.61
C GLN A 52 -2.16 3.66 -1.27
N ASN A 53 -1.37 2.58 -1.27
CA ASN A 53 0.08 2.61 -1.04
C ASN A 53 0.88 2.70 -2.36
N ALA A 54 0.21 2.69 -3.51
CA ALA A 54 0.84 2.54 -4.83
C ALA A 54 1.25 3.85 -5.50
N ASP A 55 0.82 5.01 -4.97
CA ASP A 55 1.34 6.33 -5.34
C ASP A 55 2.53 6.63 -4.43
N THR A 56 3.74 6.56 -4.99
CA THR A 56 5.02 6.56 -4.28
C THR A 56 5.84 7.83 -4.52
N ASN A 57 5.39 8.70 -5.43
CA ASN A 57 5.92 10.05 -5.61
C ASN A 57 4.95 11.15 -5.11
N LEU A 58 3.72 10.79 -4.76
CA LEU A 58 2.61 11.66 -4.35
C LEU A 58 2.17 12.64 -5.45
N ASP A 59 2.25 12.23 -6.73
CA ASP A 59 1.74 13.00 -7.88
C ASP A 59 0.24 12.80 -8.16
N GLY A 60 -0.38 11.79 -7.52
CA GLY A 60 -1.80 11.44 -7.68
C GLY A 60 -2.08 10.38 -8.74
N THR A 61 -1.06 9.84 -9.43
CA THR A 61 -1.21 8.97 -10.60
C THR A 61 -0.39 7.68 -10.47
N VAL A 62 -1.00 6.59 -9.97
CA VAL A 62 -0.33 5.27 -9.94
C VAL A 62 0.07 4.83 -11.34
N ASN A 63 1.38 4.79 -11.63
CA ASN A 63 1.91 4.52 -12.96
C ASN A 63 3.26 3.76 -12.93
N ALA A 64 3.93 3.63 -14.08
CA ALA A 64 5.20 2.91 -14.18
C ALA A 64 6.37 3.60 -13.43
N ILE A 65 6.25 4.91 -13.14
CA ILE A 65 7.20 5.65 -12.29
C ILE A 65 7.21 5.08 -10.88
N ASP A 66 6.06 4.68 -10.32
CA ASP A 66 5.98 4.14 -8.97
C ASP A 66 6.67 2.80 -8.83
N ALA A 67 6.45 1.90 -9.80
CA ALA A 67 7.19 0.65 -9.86
C ALA A 67 8.72 0.89 -9.95
N ALA A 68 9.16 1.91 -10.69
CA ALA A 68 10.57 2.27 -10.76
C ALA A 68 11.10 2.87 -9.44
N ILE A 69 10.28 3.59 -8.67
CA ILE A 69 10.63 4.12 -7.34
C ILE A 69 10.73 2.99 -6.31
N ILE A 70 9.77 2.06 -6.29
CA ILE A 70 9.83 0.83 -5.47
C ILE A 70 11.10 0.04 -5.79
N LEU A 71 11.43 -0.18 -7.07
CA LEU A 71 12.65 -0.88 -7.47
C LEU A 71 13.93 -0.14 -7.05
N GLN A 72 13.96 1.19 -7.09
CA GLN A 72 15.11 1.97 -6.62
C GLN A 72 15.28 1.89 -5.09
N PHE A 73 14.19 1.94 -4.32
CA PHE A 73 14.22 1.72 -2.88
C PHE A 73 14.72 0.31 -2.51
N VAL A 74 14.14 -0.72 -3.15
CA VAL A 74 14.53 -2.13 -2.94
C VAL A 74 15.99 -2.41 -3.37
N ALA A 75 16.52 -1.65 -4.33
CA ALA A 75 17.92 -1.73 -4.75
C ALA A 75 18.89 -0.90 -3.88
N GLY A 76 18.41 -0.14 -2.88
CA GLY A 76 19.24 0.76 -2.08
C GLY A 76 19.76 1.98 -2.84
N LEU A 77 19.06 2.41 -3.90
CA LEU A 77 19.33 3.65 -4.64
C LEU A 77 18.52 4.84 -4.09
N LEU A 78 17.45 4.57 -3.33
CA LEU A 78 16.72 5.52 -2.50
C LEU A 78 16.69 4.97 -1.07
N ASP A 79 17.08 5.77 -0.08
CA ASP A 79 17.13 5.34 1.33
C ASP A 79 15.73 5.22 1.97
N THR A 80 14.74 5.94 1.43
CA THR A 80 13.38 6.09 1.99
C THR A 80 12.34 6.33 0.90
N LEU A 81 11.11 5.86 1.12
CA LEU A 81 9.90 6.30 0.42
C LEU A 81 9.17 7.40 1.23
N PRO A 82 8.20 8.12 0.64
CA PRO A 82 7.36 9.08 1.38
C PRO A 82 6.57 8.45 2.55
N PRO A 83 6.13 9.27 3.53
CA PRO A 83 5.37 8.83 4.71
C PRO A 83 3.85 8.74 4.50
#